data_AF-A0A1I6PMY0-F1
#
_entry.id   AF-A0A1I6PMY0-F1
#
_cell.length_a   1.000
_cell.length_b   1.000
_cell.length_c   1.000
_cell.angle_alpha   90.00
_cell.angle_beta   90.00
_cell.angle_gamma   90.00
#
_symmetry.space_group_name_H-M   'P 1'
#
loop_
_entity.id
_entity.type
_entity.pdbx_description
1 polymer ?
#
loop_
_entity_poly.entity_id
_entity_poly.type
_entity_poly.pdbx_seq_one_letter_code
_entity_poly.pdbx_strand_id
1 'polypeptide(L)' 'MPAARPSQASLSNAISAVITAGLIPGALHVHGDGSFRIEISVSDAIDTKIRSEEAFSDEPERFEDLR' A
#
# COMPACT_ATOMS: atom_id res chain seq x y z
N MET A 1 -22.25 8.66 -19.58
CA MET A 1 -20.90 9.25 -19.79
C MET A 1 -19.89 8.12 -19.64
N PRO A 2 -18.87 7.98 -20.53
CA PRO A 2 -17.83 6.97 -20.35
C PRO A 2 -17.00 7.31 -19.10
N ALA A 3 -16.61 6.29 -18.33
CA ALA A 3 -15.76 6.49 -17.18
C ALA A 3 -14.38 7.02 -17.62
N ALA A 4 -13.84 7.97 -16.87
CA ALA A 4 -12.51 8.50 -17.14
C ALA A 4 -11.46 7.42 -16.88
N ARG A 5 -10.63 7.11 -17.87
CA ARG A 5 -9.49 6.21 -17.67
C ARG A 5 -8.47 6.90 -16.76
N PRO A 6 -7.83 6.15 -15.83
CA PRO A 6 -6.76 6.72 -15.02
C PRO A 6 -5.62 7.17 -15.92
N SER A 7 -5.02 8.31 -15.57
CA SER A 7 -3.91 8.86 -16.35
C SER A 7 -2.66 8.01 -16.19
N GLN A 8 -1.78 8.02 -17.19
CA GLN A 8 -0.49 7.34 -17.11
C GLN A 8 0.34 7.83 -15.89
N ALA A 9 0.31 9.14 -15.61
CA ALA A 9 1.00 9.71 -14.45
C ALA A 9 0.46 9.14 -13.12
N SER A 10 -0.87 8.98 -13.00
CA SER A 10 -1.48 8.39 -11.81
C SER A 10 -1.06 6.93 -11.61
N LEU A 11 -1.05 6.13 -12.68
CA LEU A 11 -0.61 4.73 -12.63
C LEU A 11 0.88 4.62 -12.30
N SER A 12 1.72 5.48 -12.89
CA SER A 12 3.15 5.52 -12.60
C SER A 12 3.43 5.87 -11.14
N ASN A 13 2.71 6.85 -10.58
CA ASN A 13 2.86 7.23 -9.18
C ASN A 13 2.46 6.09 -8.23
N ALA A 14 1.39 5.37 -8.55
CA ALA A 14 0.95 4.23 -7.75
C ALA A 14 1.99 3.09 -7.76
N ILE A 15 2.56 2.76 -8.92
CA ILE A 15 3.64 1.77 -9.03
C ILE A 15 4.88 2.21 -8.26
N SER A 16 5.29 3.47 -8.39
CA SER A 16 6.42 4.01 -7.64
C SER A 16 6.21 3.90 -6.13
N ALA A 17 5.01 4.21 -5.64
CA ALA A 17 4.68 4.09 -4.23
C ALA A 17 4.82 2.64 -3.72
N VAL A 18 4.37 1.66 -4.51
CA VAL A 18 4.55 0.23 -4.21
C VAL A 18 6.04 -0.12 -4.08
N ILE A 19 6.87 0.32 -5.03
CA ILE A 19 8.32 0.06 -5.01
C ILE A 19 8.98 0.75 -3.81
N THR A 20 8.59 1.99 -3.50
CA THR A 20 9.09 2.74 -2.34
C THR A 20 8.71 2.07 -1.02
N ALA A 21 7.55 1.39 -0.96
CA ALA A 21 7.15 0.56 0.18
C ALA A 21 7.95 -0.75 0.30
N GLY A 22 8.93 -1.01 -0.59
CA GLY A 22 9.73 -2.23 -0.59
C GLY A 22 8.97 -3.45 -1.12
N LEU A 23 7.82 -3.24 -1.76
CA LEU A 23 7.00 -4.28 -2.35
C LEU A 23 7.34 -4.44 -3.84
N ILE A 24 7.05 -5.63 -4.39
CA ILE A 24 7.29 -5.93 -5.79
C ILE A 24 5.94 -5.84 -6.54
N PRO A 25 5.73 -4.83 -7.40
CA PRO A 25 4.52 -4.76 -8.21
C PRO A 25 4.50 -5.89 -9.25
N GLY A 26 3.35 -6.54 -9.37
CA GLY A 26 3.01 -7.52 -10.38
C GLY A 26 2.19 -6.91 -11.52
N ALA A 27 1.11 -7.58 -11.91
CA ALA A 27 0.24 -7.10 -12.98
C ALA A 27 -0.59 -5.87 -12.56
N LEU A 28 -0.72 -4.91 -13.48
CA LEU A 28 -1.61 -3.76 -13.37
C LEU A 28 -2.85 -4.01 -14.22
N HIS A 29 -4.03 -3.95 -13.61
CA HIS A 29 -5.32 -4.09 -14.27
C HIS A 29 -6.10 -2.77 -14.22
N VAL A 30 -6.64 -2.33 -15.35
CA VAL A 30 -7.52 -1.15 -15.42
C VAL A 30 -8.90 -1.59 -15.84
N HIS A 31 -9.89 -1.27 -15.03
CA HIS A 31 -11.29 -1.64 -15.25
C HIS A 31 -12.01 -0.61 -16.12
N GLY A 32 -13.12 -1.04 -16.73
CA GLY A 32 -13.94 -0.18 -17.61
C GLY A 32 -14.63 0.98 -16.89
N ASP A 33 -14.69 0.95 -15.55
CA ASP A 33 -15.21 2.00 -14.68
C ASP A 33 -14.15 3.05 -14.29
N GLY A 34 -12.92 2.91 -14.77
CA GLY A 34 -11.82 3.82 -14.46
C GLY A 34 -11.04 3.47 -13.19
N SER A 35 -11.44 2.43 -12.45
CA SER A 35 -10.66 1.91 -11.34
C SER A 35 -9.45 1.10 -11.83
N PHE A 36 -8.43 0.94 -10.99
CA PHE A 36 -7.29 0.06 -11.29
C PHE A 36 -6.84 -0.72 -10.06
N ARG A 37 -6.23 -1.87 -10.30
CA ARG A 37 -5.64 -2.77 -9.28
C ARG A 37 -4.20 -3.08 -9.65
N ILE A 38 -3.30 -3.05 -8.67
CA ILE A 38 -1.92 -3.53 -8.79
C ILE A 38 -1.83 -4.82 -7.96
N GLU A 39 -1.43 -5.92 -8.59
CA GLU A 39 -1.06 -7.14 -7.88
C GLU A 39 0.28 -6.93 -7.18
N ILE A 40 0.42 -7.43 -5.95
CA ILE A 40 1.67 -7.33 -5.18
C ILE A 40 2.25 -8.73 -5.02
N SER A 41 3.47 -8.93 -5.52
CA SER A 41 4.23 -10.13 -5.26
C SER A 41 4.92 -10.00 -3.91
N VAL A 42 4.52 -10.83 -2.96
CA VAL A 42 5.18 -10.94 -1.66
C VAL A 42 6.23 -12.04 -1.77
N SER A 43 7.49 -11.67 -1.90
CA SER A 43 8.58 -12.60 -1.62
C SER A 43 8.61 -12.87 -0.11
N ASP A 44 8.79 -14.13 0.31
CA ASP A 44 8.80 -14.60 1.71
C ASP A 44 9.64 -13.72 2.68
N ALA A 45 10.59 -12.95 2.17
CA ALA A 45 11.39 -12.00 2.95
C ALA A 45 10.59 -10.83 3.56
N ILE A 46 9.37 -10.56 3.10
CA ILE A 46 8.53 -9.43 3.56
C ILE A 46 7.51 -9.86 4.64
N ASP A 47 7.17 -11.17 4.76
CA ASP A 47 6.24 -11.69 5.76
C ASP A 47 6.70 -11.38 7.20
N THR A 48 8.01 -11.24 7.41
CA THR A 48 8.59 -10.88 8.71
C THR A 48 8.40 -9.40 9.08
N LYS A 49 8.33 -8.47 8.12
CA LYS A 49 8.19 -7.04 8.43
C LYS A 49 6.75 -6.61 8.66
N ILE A 50 5.82 -7.06 7.80
CA ILE A 50 4.40 -6.68 7.90
C ILE A 50 3.78 -7.19 9.22
N ARG A 51 4.22 -8.36 9.72
CA ARG A 51 3.78 -8.89 11.03
C ARG A 51 4.41 -8.20 12.24
N SER A 52 5.54 -7.50 12.08
CA SER A 52 6.23 -6.86 13.20
C SER A 52 5.66 -5.48 13.58
N GLU A 53 4.81 -4.89 12.73
CA GLU A 53 4.21 -3.57 12.98
C GLU A 53 2.82 -3.63 13.64
N GLU A 54 2.20 -4.81 13.78
CA GLU A 54 0.93 -4.99 14.53
C GLU A 54 1.12 -5.21 16.04
N ALA A 55 2.33 -5.03 16.58
CA ALA A 55 2.62 -5.20 18.01
C ALA A 55 2.87 -3.87 18.76
N PHE A 56 2.42 -2.74 18.23
CA PHE A 56 2.27 -1.53 19.05
C PHE A 56 0.91 -1.59 19.74
N SER A 57 0.93 -2.08 20.98
CA SER A 57 -0.18 -1.96 21.93
C SER A 57 -0.60 -0.50 22.00
N ASP A 58 -1.75 -0.18 21.41
CA ASP A 58 -2.41 1.14 21.43
C ASP A 58 -3.05 1.38 22.81
N GLU A 59 -2.24 1.34 23.87
CA GLU A 59 -2.61 1.99 25.12
C GLU A 59 -2.11 3.43 25.06
N PRO A 60 -3.00 4.44 25.02
CA PRO A 60 -2.57 5.83 25.10
C PRO A 60 -1.87 6.05 26.43
N GLU A 61 -0.64 6.59 26.40
CA GLU A 61 0.12 6.93 27.61
C GLU A 61 -0.75 7.79 28.54
N ARG A 62 -0.89 7.37 29.79
CA ARG A 62 -1.69 8.12 30.77
C ARG A 62 -0.90 9.37 31.17
N PHE A 63 -1.61 10.49 31.28
CA PHE A 63 -1.06 11.77 31.74
C PHE A 63 -0.33 11.71 33.11
N GLU A 64 -0.50 10.63 33.89
CA GLU A 64 0.15 10.42 35.19
C GLU A 64 1.61 9.94 35.06
N ASP A 65 2.03 9.41 33.91
CA ASP A 65 3.37 8.88 33.67
C ASP A 65 4.40 9.96 33.25
N LEU A 66 3.93 11.19 33.00
CA LEU A 66 4.73 12.33 32.52
C LEU A 66 5.23 13.26 33.65
N ARG A 67 5.26 12.81 34.91
CA ARG A 67 5.71 13.60 36.07
C ARG A 67 7.15 13.34 36.50
#